data_AF-A0A6L9KU36-F1
#
_entry.id   AF-A0A6L9KU36-F1
#
_cell.length_a   1.000
_cell.length_b   1.000
_cell.length_c   1.000
_cell.angle_alpha   90.00
_cell.angle_beta   90.00
_cell.angle_gamma   90.00
#
_symmetry.space_group_name_H-M   'P 1'
#
loop_
_entity.id
_entity.type
_entity.pdbx_description
1 polymer ?
#
loop_
_entity_poly.entity_id
_entity_poly.type
_entity_poly.pdbx_seq_one_letter_code
_entity_poly.pdbx_strand_id
1 'polypeptide(L)' 'ILNRDDDWLMRPTEAEIGRLSIPTWDHYLPLIYALGLQEPDDIIKFPVTGYELGAISMTGVMFTPHAIDPV' A
#
# COMPACT_ATOMS: atom_id res chain seq x y z
N ILE A 1 -1.62 -3.26 6.35
CA ILE A 1 -1.18 -1.85 6.50
C ILE A 1 -1.57 -1.27 7.86
N LEU A 2 -2.83 -0.85 8.09
CA LEU A 2 -3.22 -0.22 9.37
C LEU A 2 -3.02 -1.11 10.60
N ASN A 3 -3.32 -2.41 10.45
CA ASN A 3 -3.16 -3.40 11.52
C ASN A 3 -1.78 -4.08 11.51
N ARG A 4 -0.88 -3.70 10.59
CA ARG A 4 0.43 -4.33 10.33
C ARG A 4 0.39 -5.85 10.10
N ASP A 5 -0.77 -6.35 9.69
CA ASP A 5 -0.95 -7.70 9.17
C ASP A 5 -0.71 -7.68 7.66
N ASP A 6 0.57 -7.71 7.29
CA ASP A 6 1.06 -7.43 5.93
C ASP A 6 1.48 -8.71 5.19
N ASP A 7 1.31 -9.90 5.77
CA ASP A 7 1.74 -11.17 5.17
C ASP A 7 1.05 -11.42 3.81
N TRP A 8 -0.25 -11.11 3.73
CA TRP A 8 -1.01 -11.21 2.48
C TRP A 8 -0.52 -10.23 1.41
N LEU A 9 0.05 -9.07 1.81
CA LEU A 9 0.58 -8.10 0.87
C LEU A 9 1.84 -8.63 0.18
N MET A 10 2.60 -9.51 0.84
CA MET A 10 3.80 -10.13 0.27
C MET A 10 3.48 -11.30 -0.66
N ARG A 11 2.24 -11.80 -0.65
CA ARG A 11 1.81 -12.99 -1.38
C ARG A 11 0.49 -12.75 -2.15
N PRO A 12 0.36 -11.62 -2.88
CA PRO A 12 -0.91 -11.21 -3.47
C PRO A 12 -1.41 -12.21 -4.52
N THR A 13 -0.50 -12.93 -5.19
CA THR A 13 -0.82 -13.85 -6.28
C THR A 13 -1.22 -15.25 -5.83
N GLU A 14 -1.24 -15.56 -4.52
CA GLU A 14 -1.75 -16.84 -4.03
C GLU A 14 -3.28 -16.94 -4.23
N ALA A 15 -3.99 -15.83 -4.07
CA ALA A 15 -5.41 -15.73 -4.36
C ALA A 15 -5.67 -15.40 -5.85
N GLU A 16 -6.78 -15.89 -6.39
CA GLU A 16 -7.18 -15.61 -7.78
C GLU A 16 -7.40 -14.12 -8.04
N ILE A 17 -8.10 -13.44 -7.13
CA ILE A 17 -8.37 -12.01 -7.28
C ILE A 17 -7.09 -11.18 -7.31
N GLY A 18 -6.08 -11.56 -6.52
CA GLY A 18 -4.81 -10.85 -6.52
C GLY A 18 -3.97 -11.10 -7.77
N ARG A 19 -4.07 -12.28 -8.42
CA ARG A 19 -3.49 -12.49 -9.76
C ARG A 19 -4.15 -11.63 -10.85
N LEU A 20 -5.46 -11.42 -10.74
CA LEU A 20 -6.20 -10.56 -11.67
C LEU A 20 -5.89 -9.07 -11.43
N SER A 21 -5.75 -8.65 -10.17
CA SER A 21 -5.46 -7.27 -9.80
C SER A 21 -3.98 -6.89 -9.96
N ILE A 22 -3.05 -7.84 -9.79
CA ILE A 22 -1.59 -7.64 -9.85
C ILE A 22 -1.00 -8.70 -10.80
N PRO A 23 -1.21 -8.60 -12.13
CA PRO A 23 -0.72 -9.59 -13.10
C PRO A 23 0.82 -9.59 -13.18
N THR A 24 1.43 -8.43 -12.95
CA THR A 24 2.87 -8.24 -12.79
C THR A 24 3.14 -7.38 -11.57
N TRP A 25 4.36 -7.47 -11.06
CA TRP A 25 4.74 -6.83 -9.79
C TRP A 25 5.02 -5.33 -9.93
N ASP A 26 5.28 -4.83 -11.14
CA ASP A 26 5.84 -3.49 -11.40
C ASP A 26 5.08 -2.36 -10.68
N HIS A 27 3.75 -2.39 -10.72
CA HIS A 27 2.91 -1.35 -10.11
C HIS A 27 2.65 -1.55 -8.61
N TYR A 28 2.93 -2.74 -8.10
CA TYR A 28 2.67 -3.11 -6.72
C TYR A 28 3.92 -3.01 -5.84
N LEU A 29 5.11 -3.22 -6.41
CA LEU A 29 6.39 -3.08 -5.71
C LEU A 29 6.55 -1.75 -4.96
N PRO A 30 6.20 -0.57 -5.53
CA PRO A 30 6.36 0.70 -4.80
C PRO A 30 5.68 0.72 -3.43
N LEU A 31 4.50 0.11 -3.31
CA LEU A 31 3.80 -0.04 -2.03
C LEU A 31 4.60 -0.91 -1.05
N ILE A 32 5.13 -2.04 -1.51
CA ILE A 32 5.90 -2.96 -0.67
C ILE A 32 7.20 -2.31 -0.18
N TYR A 33 7.88 -1.54 -1.03
CA TYR A 33 9.07 -0.78 -0.63
C TYR A 33 8.74 0.26 0.44
N ALA A 34 7.65 1.01 0.27
CA ALA A 34 7.22 2.00 1.27
C ALA A 34 6.84 1.35 2.60
N LEU A 35 6.12 0.22 2.57
CA LEU A 35 5.77 -0.55 3.76
C LEU A 35 6.99 -1.10 4.49
N GLY A 36 8.01 -1.56 3.76
CA GLY A 36 9.26 -2.05 4.35
C GLY A 36 10.06 -0.98 5.11
N LEU A 37 9.81 0.30 4.83
CA LEU A 37 10.43 1.44 5.52
C LEU A 37 9.55 2.01 6.65
N GLN A 38 8.33 1.51 6.82
CA GLN A 38 7.38 2.02 7.79
C GLN A 38 7.84 1.76 9.24
N GLU A 39 7.94 2.80 10.06
CA GLU A 39 8.28 2.71 11.48
C GLU A 39 7.05 2.47 12.37
N PRO A 40 7.22 1.94 13.60
CA PRO A 40 6.12 1.70 14.54
C PRO A 40 5.19 2.91 14.76
N ASP A 41 5.78 4.10 14.84
CA ASP A 41 5.10 5.34 15.22
C ASP A 41 4.68 6.21 14.01
N ASP A 42 4.87 5.71 12.78
CA ASP A 42 4.46 6.43 11.57
C ASP A 42 2.94 6.66 11.53
N ILE A 43 2.55 7.89 11.22
CA ILE A 43 1.16 8.24 10.95
C ILE A 43 0.83 7.86 9.51
N ILE A 44 -0.12 6.93 9.33
CA ILE A 44 -0.56 6.44 8.01
C ILE A 44 -1.81 7.20 7.58
N LYS A 45 -1.81 7.71 6.34
CA LYS A 45 -2.99 8.35 5.71
C LYS A 45 -3.20 7.83 4.29
N PHE A 46 -4.44 7.90 3.83
CA PHE A 46 -4.84 7.57 2.45
C PHE A 46 -5.40 8.83 1.77
N PRO A 47 -4.53 9.76 1.31
CA PRO A 47 -4.95 11.07 0.83
C PRO A 47 -5.77 11.00 -0.46
N VAL A 48 -5.58 9.94 -1.25
CA VAL A 48 -6.32 9.67 -2.48
C VAL A 48 -6.79 8.23 -2.46
N THR A 49 -8.04 8.01 -2.85
CA THR A 49 -8.69 6.70 -2.93
C THR A 49 -9.62 6.69 -4.14
N GLY A 50 -10.08 5.50 -4.54
CA GLY A 50 -11.03 5.32 -5.63
C GLY A 50 -10.45 4.54 -6.80
N TYR A 51 -11.31 4.35 -7.81
CA TYR A 51 -11.00 3.59 -9.01
C TYR A 51 -11.33 4.40 -10.26
N GLU A 52 -10.44 4.37 -11.24
CA GLU A 52 -10.66 4.92 -12.57
C GLU A 52 -10.74 3.79 -13.61
N LEU A 53 -11.43 4.08 -14.72
CA LEU A 53 -11.57 3.17 -15.86
C LEU A 53 -12.03 1.75 -15.47
N GLY A 54 -12.78 1.63 -14.36
CA GLY A 54 -13.35 0.39 -13.84
C GLY A 54 -12.39 -0.56 -13.11
N ALA A 55 -11.07 -0.37 -13.21
CA ALA A 55 -10.09 -1.30 -12.64
C ALA A 55 -8.77 -0.68 -12.15
N ILE A 56 -8.54 0.62 -12.39
CA ILE A 56 -7.29 1.29 -11.98
C ILE A 56 -7.48 1.88 -10.59
N SER A 57 -6.87 1.27 -9.58
CA SER A 57 -6.86 1.84 -8.23
C SER A 57 -6.00 3.10 -8.21
N MET A 58 -6.58 4.20 -7.75
CA MET A 58 -5.87 5.46 -7.47
C MET A 58 -5.50 5.57 -5.99
N THR A 59 -5.54 4.46 -5.25
CA THR A 59 -5.29 4.45 -3.82
C THR A 59 -3.83 4.78 -3.53
N GLY A 60 -3.61 5.92 -2.89
CA GLY A 60 -2.30 6.37 -2.42
C GLY A 60 -2.20 6.17 -0.91
N VAL A 61 -1.00 5.84 -0.45
CA VAL A 61 -0.67 5.70 0.98
C VAL A 61 0.45 6.67 1.31
N MET A 62 0.30 7.40 2.41
CA MET A 62 1.29 8.32 2.93
C MET A 62 1.70 7.88 4.33
N PHE A 63 3.01 7.72 4.52
CA PHE A 63 3.64 7.43 5.81
C PHE A 63 4.33 8.70 6.27
N THR A 64 3.95 9.22 7.44
CA THR A 64 4.55 10.41 8.03
C THR A 64 5.30 10.02 9.31
N PRO A 65 6.64 10.15 9.34
CA PRO A 65 7.42 9.85 10.53
C PRO A 65 7.05 10.74 11.71
N HIS A 66 6.94 10.14 12.89
CA HIS A 66 6.62 10.85 14.13
C HIS A 66 7.66 11.95 14.48
N ALA A 67 8.91 11.76 14.07
CA ALA A 67 9.99 12.74 14.30
C ALA A 67 9.86 14.03 13.47
N ILE A 68 8.93 14.07 12.51
CA ILE A 68 8.62 15.26 11.70
C ILE A 68 7.28 15.79 12.19
N ASP A 69 7.34 16.72 13.14
CA ASP A 69 6.17 17.49 13.60
C ASP A 69 5.51 18.16 12.38
N PRO A 70 4.24 17.86 12.06
CA PRO A 70 3.58 18.46 10.92
C PRO A 70 3.15 19.88 11.30
N VAL A 71 3.97 20.86 10.94
CA VAL A 71 3.53 22.26 10.83
C VAL A 71 2.35 22.34 9.86
#